data_AF-A0A1W9RJI2-F1
#
_entry.id   AF-A0A1W9RJI2-F1
#
_cell.length_a   1.000
_cell.length_b   1.000
_cell.length_c   1.000
_cell.angle_alpha   90.00
_cell.angle_beta   90.00
_cell.angle_gamma   90.00
#
_symmetry.space_group_name_H-M   'P 1'
#
loop_
_entity.id
_entity.type
_entity.pdbx_description
1 polymer ?
#
loop_
_entity_poly.entity_id
_entity_poly.type
_entity_poly.pdbx_seq_one_letter_code
_entity_poly.pdbx_strand_id
1 'polypeptide(L)'
;MGKYIDELADRFSADAIIKLLKTTSIARAKDVREEYLPKIGDEKLPLRKRISAIRFFRNYRFHAAVPELITLAKSKSIDDNLRKTIIEALGWFVYSYQNKRIIKFCDSVLADKNADGIMQREALKTKNRLLAGANHPLTP
;
A
#
# COMPACT_ATOMS: atom_id res chain seq x y z
N MET A 1 -4.15 -15.31 -31.90
CA MET A 1 -3.93 -14.97 -30.47
C MET A 1 -4.51 -16.01 -29.50
N GLY A 2 -5.38 -16.94 -29.92
CA GLY A 2 -5.90 -18.03 -29.06
C GLY A 2 -4.91 -19.17 -28.79
N LYS A 3 -4.16 -19.62 -29.81
CA LYS A 3 -3.22 -20.77 -29.68
C LYS A 3 -2.15 -20.64 -28.60
N TYR A 4 -1.69 -19.42 -28.28
CA TYR A 4 -0.67 -19.18 -27.25
C TYR A 4 -1.24 -19.23 -25.83
N ILE A 5 -2.53 -18.92 -25.64
CA ILE A 5 -3.20 -18.98 -24.34
C ILE A 5 -3.52 -20.44 -24.00
N ASP A 6 -3.95 -21.21 -25.00
CA ASP A 6 -4.24 -22.64 -24.87
C ASP A 6 -2.95 -23.43 -24.56
N GLU A 7 -1.82 -23.13 -25.21
CA GLU A 7 -0.52 -23.76 -24.90
C GLU A 7 0.05 -23.39 -23.51
N LEU A 8 -0.31 -22.23 -22.95
CA LEU A 8 0.06 -21.82 -21.59
C LEU A 8 -0.78 -22.54 -20.54
N ALA A 9 -2.06 -22.81 -20.83
CA ALA A 9 -2.96 -23.58 -19.97
C ALA A 9 -2.57 -25.06 -19.88
N ASP A 10 -1.99 -25.62 -20.94
CA ASP A 10 -1.49 -27.00 -20.94
C ASP A 10 -0.19 -27.20 -20.13
N ARG A 11 0.61 -26.15 -19.93
CA ARG A 11 1.90 -26.25 -19.20
C ARG A 11 1.77 -26.15 -17.68
N PHE A 12 0.68 -25.60 -17.18
CA PHE A 12 0.36 -25.61 -15.75
C PHE A 12 -1.12 -25.92 -15.60
N SER A 13 -1.45 -27.10 -15.04
CA SER A 13 -2.85 -27.42 -14.74
C SER A 13 -3.50 -26.28 -13.96
N ALA A 14 -4.79 -26.04 -14.17
CA ALA A 14 -5.53 -25.03 -13.40
C ALA A 14 -5.29 -25.19 -11.89
N ASP A 15 -5.14 -26.42 -11.41
CA ASP A 15 -4.77 -26.73 -10.02
C ASP A 15 -3.35 -26.34 -9.65
N ALA A 16 -2.36 -26.48 -10.54
CA ALA A 16 -1.01 -26.00 -10.32
C ALA A 16 -0.95 -24.47 -10.26
N ILE A 17 -1.71 -23.79 -11.13
CA ILE A 17 -1.87 -22.33 -11.10
C ILE A 17 -2.57 -21.92 -9.79
N ILE A 18 -3.67 -22.57 -9.42
CA ILE A 18 -4.40 -22.31 -8.18
C ILE A 18 -3.50 -22.58 -6.96
N LYS A 19 -2.72 -23.66 -6.96
CA LYS A 19 -1.78 -24.00 -5.89
C LYS A 19 -0.66 -22.98 -5.80
N LEU A 20 -0.09 -22.54 -6.92
CA LEU A 20 0.95 -21.51 -6.98
C LEU A 20 0.41 -20.16 -6.52
N LEU A 21 -0.77 -19.76 -6.99
CA LEU A 21 -1.44 -18.55 -6.54
C LEU A 21 -1.72 -18.63 -5.04
N LYS A 22 -2.21 -19.76 -4.53
CA LYS A 22 -2.42 -19.98 -3.10
C LYS A 22 -1.10 -19.88 -2.32
N THR A 23 -0.03 -20.58 -2.70
CA THR A 23 1.24 -20.52 -1.96
C THR A 23 1.94 -19.17 -2.03
N THR A 24 1.91 -18.49 -3.18
CA THR A 24 2.65 -17.23 -3.37
C THR A 24 1.87 -15.98 -2.96
N SER A 25 0.54 -15.99 -3.04
CA SER A 25 -0.31 -14.86 -2.63
C SER A 25 -0.85 -15.02 -1.20
N ILE A 26 -1.17 -16.24 -0.73
CA ILE A 26 -1.68 -16.45 0.64
C ILE A 26 -0.55 -16.40 1.65
N ALA A 27 0.62 -16.99 1.39
CA ALA A 27 1.74 -16.89 2.33
C ALA A 27 2.14 -15.43 2.54
N ARG A 28 2.22 -14.63 1.47
CA ARG A 28 2.50 -13.20 1.57
C ARG A 28 1.36 -12.39 2.21
N ALA A 29 0.09 -12.76 1.98
CA ALA A 29 -1.04 -12.12 2.63
C ALA A 29 -1.10 -12.41 4.13
N LYS A 30 -0.67 -13.62 4.53
CA LYS A 30 -0.49 -14.02 5.94
C LYS A 30 0.60 -13.16 6.58
N ASP A 31 1.77 -13.05 5.96
CA ASP A 31 2.87 -12.19 6.44
C ASP A 31 2.40 -10.73 6.59
N VAL A 32 1.63 -10.21 5.64
CA VAL A 32 1.09 -8.85 5.73
C VAL A 32 0.19 -8.63 6.95
N ARG A 33 -0.78 -9.54 7.17
CA ARG A 33 -1.79 -9.38 8.22
C ARG A 33 -1.29 -9.76 9.61
N GLU A 34 -0.48 -10.79 9.70
CA GLU A 34 -0.01 -11.32 10.97
C GLU A 34 1.34 -10.71 11.38
N GLU A 35 2.15 -10.27 10.42
CA GLU A 35 3.51 -9.78 10.71
C GLU A 35 3.63 -8.26 10.57
N TYR A 36 3.29 -7.67 9.42
CA TYR A 36 3.64 -6.27 9.12
C TYR A 36 2.61 -5.24 9.61
N LEU A 37 1.32 -5.47 9.40
CA LEU A 37 0.27 -4.55 9.87
C LEU A 37 0.28 -4.37 11.39
N PRO A 38 0.37 -5.43 12.23
CA PRO A 38 0.38 -5.27 13.68
C PRO A 38 1.59 -4.47 14.17
N LYS A 39 2.75 -4.63 13.54
CA LYS A 39 3.99 -3.90 13.90
C LYS A 39 3.85 -2.38 13.73
N ILE A 40 2.95 -1.88 12.89
CA ILE A 40 2.76 -0.43 12.72
C ILE A 40 2.13 0.17 13.98
N GLY A 41 1.17 -0.52 14.59
CA GLY A 41 0.46 -0.08 15.80
C GLY A 41 1.16 -0.45 17.11
N ASP A 42 2.13 -1.36 17.09
CA ASP A 42 2.78 -1.86 18.29
C ASP A 42 3.74 -0.84 18.93
N GLU A 43 3.29 -0.22 20.03
CA GLU A 43 4.05 0.76 20.79
C GLU A 43 5.26 0.17 21.53
N LYS A 44 5.32 -1.15 21.71
CA LYS A 44 6.49 -1.82 22.30
C LYS A 44 7.67 -1.85 21.34
N LEU A 45 7.43 -1.67 20.04
CA LEU A 45 8.48 -1.64 19.03
C LEU A 45 9.08 -0.25 18.89
N PRO A 46 10.41 -0.13 18.73
CA PRO A 46 11.04 1.13 18.41
C PRO A 46 10.45 1.75 17.14
N LEU A 47 10.30 3.08 17.11
CA LEU A 47 9.75 3.83 15.97
C LEU A 47 10.38 3.42 14.63
N ARG A 48 11.71 3.18 14.61
CA ARG A 48 12.44 2.73 13.42
C ARG A 48 11.93 1.40 12.86
N LYS A 49 11.55 0.45 13.73
CA LYS A 49 10.99 -0.86 13.32
C LYS A 49 9.57 -0.70 12.76
N ARG A 50 8.76 0.18 13.38
CA ARG A 50 7.42 0.53 12.91
C ARG A 50 7.47 1.21 11.53
N ILE A 51 8.38 2.16 11.33
CA ILE A 51 8.67 2.79 10.03
C ILE A 51 9.14 1.75 9.00
N SER A 52 10.00 0.80 9.40
CA SER A 52 10.45 -0.28 8.51
C SER A 52 9.29 -1.16 8.05
N ALA A 53 8.32 -1.44 8.92
CA ALA A 53 7.10 -2.16 8.56
C ALA A 53 6.26 -1.38 7.54
N ILE A 54 6.18 -0.05 7.65
CA ILE A 54 5.49 0.78 6.63
C ILE A 54 6.23 0.73 5.28
N ARG A 55 7.57 0.81 5.29
CA ARG A 55 8.40 0.76 4.07
C ARG A 55 8.28 -0.57 3.32
N PHE A 56 7.94 -1.66 4.00
CA PHE A 56 7.60 -2.93 3.35
C PHE A 56 6.45 -2.75 2.35
N PHE A 57 5.39 -2.04 2.74
CA PHE A 57 4.24 -1.77 1.85
C PHE A 57 4.60 -0.89 0.66
N ARG A 58 5.54 0.04 0.81
CA ARG A 58 6.09 0.80 -0.31
C ARG A 58 6.76 -0.11 -1.34
N ASN A 59 7.59 -1.03 -0.87
CA ASN A 59 8.43 -1.87 -1.75
C ASN A 59 7.58 -2.94 -2.46
N TYR A 60 6.69 -3.62 -1.73
CA TYR A 60 5.93 -4.76 -2.24
C TYR A 60 4.51 -4.42 -2.69
N ARG A 61 3.97 -3.25 -2.32
CA ARG A 61 2.67 -2.71 -2.79
C ARG A 61 1.51 -3.71 -2.64
N PHE A 62 1.39 -4.33 -1.48
CA PHE A 62 0.28 -5.24 -1.17
C PHE A 62 -1.07 -4.54 -1.24
N HIS A 63 -1.74 -4.64 -2.40
CA HIS A 63 -2.97 -3.92 -2.69
C HIS A 63 -4.08 -4.20 -1.67
N ALA A 64 -4.15 -5.43 -1.14
CA ALA A 64 -5.15 -5.83 -0.16
C ALA A 64 -5.04 -5.07 1.17
N ALA A 65 -3.87 -4.53 1.53
CA ALA A 65 -3.64 -3.81 2.80
C ALA A 65 -3.97 -2.30 2.73
N VAL A 66 -4.30 -1.77 1.56
CA VAL A 66 -4.64 -0.35 1.40
C VAL A 66 -5.76 0.13 2.35
N PRO A 67 -6.87 -0.62 2.57
CA PRO A 67 -7.90 -0.19 3.51
C PRO A 67 -7.36 -0.01 4.93
N GLU A 68 -6.60 -0.99 5.44
CA GLU A 68 -6.03 -1.00 6.77
C GLU A 68 -4.97 0.10 6.94
N LEU A 69 -4.12 0.31 5.94
CA LEU A 69 -3.17 1.43 5.91
C LEU A 69 -3.88 2.79 5.99
N ILE A 70 -4.98 2.98 5.24
CA ILE A 70 -5.78 4.21 5.32
C ILE A 70 -6.39 4.37 6.71
N THR A 71 -6.92 3.29 7.31
CA THR A 71 -7.46 3.32 8.67
C THR A 71 -6.40 3.75 9.69
N LEU A 72 -5.19 3.17 9.61
CA LEU A 72 -4.08 3.52 10.49
C LEU A 72 -3.63 4.99 10.29
N ALA A 73 -3.56 5.48 9.06
CA ALA A 73 -3.19 6.87 8.78
C ALA A 73 -4.22 7.89 9.28
N LYS A 74 -5.50 7.51 9.38
CA LYS A 74 -6.57 8.35 9.94
C LYS A 74 -6.61 8.32 11.46
N SER A 75 -6.08 7.28 12.10
CA SER A 75 -6.16 7.15 13.55
C SER A 75 -5.26 8.17 14.25
N LYS A 76 -5.84 9.00 15.11
CA LYS A 76 -5.10 9.93 15.97
C LYS A 76 -4.30 9.25 17.09
N SER A 77 -4.52 7.96 17.33
CA SER A 77 -3.72 7.17 18.26
C SER A 77 -2.36 6.75 17.69
N ILE A 78 -2.17 6.88 16.36
CA ILE A 78 -0.90 6.56 15.71
C ILE A 78 -0.04 7.82 15.66
N ASP A 79 1.24 7.68 15.99
CA ASP A 79 2.23 8.75 15.91
C ASP A 79 2.22 9.42 14.52
N ASP A 80 2.35 10.75 14.51
CA ASP A 80 2.25 11.54 13.29
C ASP A 80 3.35 11.19 12.27
N ASN A 81 4.57 10.86 12.70
CA ASN A 81 5.59 10.41 11.75
C ASN A 81 5.21 9.09 11.09
N LEU A 82 4.56 8.18 11.81
CA LEU A 82 4.04 6.93 11.23
C LEU A 82 2.89 7.21 10.27
N ARG A 83 1.92 8.04 10.65
CA ARG A 83 0.80 8.43 9.77
C ARG A 83 1.29 9.05 8.47
N LYS A 84 2.21 10.02 8.57
CA LYS A 84 2.88 10.61 7.40
C LYS A 84 3.56 9.56 6.54
N THR A 85 4.33 8.65 7.15
CA THR A 85 5.05 7.60 6.43
C THR A 85 4.09 6.65 5.70
N ILE A 86 2.92 6.37 6.27
CA ILE A 86 1.87 5.58 5.59
C ILE A 86 1.35 6.33 4.36
N ILE A 87 1.03 7.62 4.50
CA ILE A 87 0.58 8.46 3.38
C ILE A 87 1.64 8.48 2.26
N GLU A 88 2.92 8.62 2.61
CA GLU A 88 4.03 8.57 1.64
C GLU A 88 4.10 7.21 0.93
N ALA A 89 4.02 6.10 1.68
CA ALA A 89 4.07 4.75 1.13
C ALA A 89 2.93 4.46 0.15
N LEU A 90 1.73 4.98 0.42
CA LEU A 90 0.58 4.86 -0.46
C LEU A 90 0.79 5.53 -1.84
N GLY A 91 1.73 6.48 -1.95
CA GLY A 91 2.09 7.13 -3.23
C GLY A 91 2.71 6.19 -4.26
N TRP A 92 3.14 5.01 -3.85
CA TRP A 92 3.76 4.00 -4.72
C TRP A 92 2.76 3.00 -5.30
N PHE A 93 1.48 3.13 -4.96
CA PHE A 93 0.41 2.25 -5.42
C PHE A 93 -0.21 2.72 -6.75
N VAL A 94 0.60 3.28 -7.64
CA VAL A 94 0.14 3.88 -8.91
C VAL A 94 -0.69 2.89 -9.73
N TYR A 95 -0.20 1.65 -9.88
CA TYR A 95 -0.88 0.58 -10.63
C TYR A 95 -1.95 -0.19 -9.82
N SER A 96 -2.26 0.25 -8.61
CA SER A 96 -3.24 -0.44 -7.76
C SER A 96 -4.65 -0.23 -8.26
N TYR A 97 -5.47 -1.29 -8.24
CA TYR A 97 -6.93 -1.15 -8.43
C TYR A 97 -7.58 -0.26 -7.35
N GLN A 98 -6.89 -0.04 -6.22
CA GLN A 98 -7.31 0.88 -5.16
C GLN A 98 -6.81 2.32 -5.35
N ASN A 99 -6.14 2.67 -6.46
CA ASN A 99 -5.60 4.02 -6.70
C ASN A 99 -6.65 5.12 -6.45
N LYS A 100 -7.86 4.98 -7.00
CA LYS A 100 -8.97 5.93 -6.78
C LYS A 100 -9.34 6.10 -5.29
N ARG A 101 -9.26 5.03 -4.50
CA ARG A 101 -9.52 5.08 -3.04
C ARG A 101 -8.42 5.85 -2.32
N ILE A 102 -7.16 5.67 -2.73
CA ILE A 102 -6.02 6.38 -2.16
C ILE A 102 -6.11 7.88 -2.48
N ILE A 103 -6.44 8.25 -3.73
CA ILE A 103 -6.65 9.65 -4.12
C ILE A 103 -7.76 10.29 -3.26
N LYS A 104 -8.92 9.62 -3.13
CA LYS A 104 -10.01 10.10 -2.27
C LYS A 104 -9.59 10.28 -0.81
N PHE A 105 -8.74 9.39 -0.31
CA PHE A 105 -8.16 9.55 1.03
C PHE A 105 -7.26 10.79 1.12
N CYS A 106 -6.36 11.00 0.16
CA CYS A 106 -5.54 12.21 0.12
C CYS A 106 -6.40 13.49 0.05
N ASP A 107 -7.47 13.49 -0.76
CA ASP A 107 -8.42 14.59 -0.82
C ASP A 107 -9.08 14.87 0.52
N SER A 108 -9.45 13.82 1.27
CA SER A 108 -10.02 13.99 2.62
C SER A 108 -9.03 14.60 3.61
N VAL A 109 -7.73 14.28 3.50
CA VAL A 109 -6.69 14.89 4.35
C VAL A 109 -6.47 16.35 3.98
N LEU A 110 -6.52 16.69 2.69
CA LEU A 110 -6.35 18.06 2.20
C LEU A 110 -7.54 18.96 2.56
N ALA A 111 -8.75 18.39 2.64
CA ALA A 111 -9.95 19.10 3.04
C ALA A 111 -10.09 19.27 4.56
N ASP A 112 -9.34 18.48 5.36
CA ASP A 112 -9.39 18.57 6.81
C ASP A 112 -8.63 19.82 7.30
N LYS A 113 -9.38 20.82 7.75
CA LYS A 113 -8.84 22.07 8.32
C LYS A 113 -8.08 21.85 9.63
N ASN A 114 -8.28 20.71 10.29
CA ASN A 114 -7.60 20.35 11.54
C ASN A 114 -6.38 19.47 11.29
N ALA A 115 -6.09 19.09 10.04
CA ALA A 115 -4.89 18.34 9.72
C ALA A 115 -3.66 19.24 9.82
N ASP A 116 -2.59 18.73 10.42
CA ASP A 116 -1.30 19.41 10.44
C ASP A 116 -0.82 19.66 8.99
N GLY A 117 -0.21 20.84 8.77
CA GLY A 117 0.32 21.23 7.47
C GLY A 117 1.35 20.24 6.93
N ILE A 118 2.06 19.50 7.79
CA ILE A 118 2.95 18.42 7.34
C ILE A 118 2.15 17.29 6.66
N MET A 119 1.03 16.87 7.24
CA MET A 119 0.17 15.82 6.70
C MET A 119 -0.46 16.23 5.38
N GLN A 120 -0.96 17.46 5.31
CA GLN A 120 -1.54 18.01 4.09
C GLN A 120 -0.48 18.06 2.96
N ARG A 121 0.75 18.50 3.26
CA ARG A 121 1.85 18.51 2.28
C ARG A 121 2.19 17.10 1.77
N GLU A 122 2.25 16.10 2.65
CA GLU A 122 2.51 14.72 2.19
C GLU A 122 1.33 14.16 1.40
N ALA A 123 0.09 14.43 1.81
CA ALA A 123 -1.10 14.02 1.07
C ALA A 123 -1.13 14.61 -0.35
N LEU A 124 -0.78 15.89 -0.51
CA LEU A 124 -0.67 16.53 -1.82
C LEU A 124 0.39 15.86 -2.69
N LYS A 125 1.59 15.62 -2.14
CA LYS A 125 2.68 14.93 -2.85
C LYS A 125 2.26 13.53 -3.28
N THR A 126 1.67 12.75 -2.38
CA THR A 126 1.17 11.40 -2.65
C THR A 126 0.10 11.41 -3.73
N LYS A 127 -0.89 12.31 -3.66
CA LYS A 127 -1.90 12.46 -4.70
C LYS A 127 -1.27 12.75 -6.06
N ASN A 128 -0.33 13.70 -6.11
CA ASN A 128 0.34 14.09 -7.35
C ASN A 128 1.14 12.93 -7.95
N ARG A 129 1.85 12.13 -7.15
CA ARG A 129 2.53 10.91 -7.62
C ARG A 129 1.56 9.92 -8.26
N LEU A 130 0.39 9.73 -7.65
CA LEU A 130 -0.62 8.79 -8.16
C LEU A 130 -1.30 9.28 -9.45
N LEU A 131 -1.49 10.58 -9.59
CA LEU A 131 -2.08 11.20 -10.78
C LEU A 131 -1.10 11.28 -11.96
N ALA A 132 0.18 11.56 -11.68
CA ALA A 132 1.22 11.64 -12.71
C ALA A 132 1.44 10.30 -13.42
N GLY A 133 1.08 9.19 -12.79
CA GLY A 133 1.35 7.86 -13.32
C GLY A 133 2.79 7.42 -13.07
N ALA A 134 3.09 6.20 -13.49
CA ALA A 134 4.41 5.62 -13.29
C ALA A 134 5.39 6.14 -14.36
N ASN A 135 6.67 6.25 -13.99
CA ASN A 135 7.76 6.74 -14.85
C ASN A 135 7.68 8.24 -15.18
N HIS A 136 6.97 9.04 -14.36
CA HIS A 136 7.01 10.50 -14.46
C HIS A 136 8.25 11.02 -13.73
N PRO A 137 8.93 12.11 -14.17
CA PRO A 137 10.08 12.68 -13.44
C PRO A 137 9.81 13.11 -11.98
N LEU A 138 8.54 13.12 -11.56
CA LEU A 138 8.11 13.40 -10.19
C LEU A 138 8.02 12.14 -9.31
N THR A 139 8.07 10.94 -9.92
CA THR A 139 8.27 9.66 -9.25
C THR A 139 9.76 9.32 -9.33
N PRO A 140 10.52 9.41 -8.22
CA PRO A 140 11.96 9.10 -8.21
C PRO A 140 12.25 7.62 -8.49
#